data_AF-A0A316QVG5-F1
#
_entry.id   AF-A0A316QVG5-F1
#
_cell.length_a   1.000
_cell.length_b   1.000
_cell.length_c   1.000
_cell.angle_alpha   90.00
_cell.angle_beta   90.00
_cell.angle_gamma   90.00
#
_symmetry.space_group_name_H-M   'P 1'
#
loop_
_entity.id
_entity.type
_entity.pdbx_description
1 polymer ?
#
loop_
_entity_poly.entity_id
_entity_poly.type
_entity_poly.pdbx_seq_one_letter_code
_entity_poly.pdbx_strand_id
1 'polypeptide(L)'
;MKRHKALDMSGLFNHKLIYKELPKSGEYGLDNICILKEDFKLDGERLIDGVRFNFCVGEQTDNMICSGQSLAVNEAADKLYFAGFAYWGDSCEKFEIVYEDGETENAEIALLDWSHGMQEGIRMRFFTRSGSLKTAGICISSGRLIHLVYFHRFEYIVKKGKKIREIIFPDNMFMHIFATTIETNGED
;
A
#
# COMPACT_ATOMS: atom_id res chain seq x y z
N MET A 1 9.30 23.19 -5.69
CA MET A 1 8.70 22.64 -4.42
C MET A 1 8.21 21.18 -4.60
N LYS A 2 8.32 20.28 -3.60
CA LYS A 2 7.82 18.89 -3.73
C LYS A 2 6.30 18.83 -3.81
N ARG A 3 5.76 18.00 -4.71
CA ARG A 3 4.31 17.77 -4.87
C ARG A 3 4.00 16.28 -4.76
N HIS A 4 3.02 15.94 -3.92
CA HIS A 4 2.48 14.59 -3.80
C HIS A 4 1.13 14.48 -4.50
N LYS A 5 0.94 13.43 -5.28
CA LYS A 5 -0.33 13.09 -5.92
C LYS A 5 -0.72 11.66 -5.54
N ALA A 6 -1.82 11.52 -4.80
CA ALA A 6 -2.43 10.21 -4.57
C ALA A 6 -3.01 9.68 -5.89
N LEU A 7 -2.75 8.41 -6.19
CA LEU A 7 -3.27 7.72 -7.37
C LEU A 7 -4.60 7.05 -7.02
N ASP A 8 -5.55 7.06 -7.96
CA ASP A 8 -6.81 6.36 -7.79
C ASP A 8 -6.61 4.86 -8.02
N MET A 9 -6.74 4.09 -6.94
CA MET A 9 -6.64 2.63 -6.96
C MET A 9 -7.99 1.92 -6.92
N SER A 10 -9.11 2.67 -6.86
CA SER A 10 -10.43 2.09 -6.60
C SER A 10 -10.83 1.02 -7.63
N GLY A 11 -10.43 1.18 -8.89
CA GLY A 11 -10.65 0.19 -9.95
C GLY A 11 -9.86 -1.12 -9.81
N LEU A 12 -8.89 -1.19 -8.88
CA LEU A 12 -8.05 -2.37 -8.63
C LEU A 12 -8.43 -3.11 -7.34
N PHE A 13 -9.26 -2.51 -6.50
CA PHE A 13 -9.64 -3.10 -5.22
C PHE A 13 -10.52 -4.34 -5.42
N ASN A 14 -10.06 -5.46 -4.88
CA ASN A 14 -10.69 -6.77 -5.01
C ASN A 14 -10.95 -7.43 -3.64
N HIS A 15 -10.65 -6.74 -2.54
CA HIS A 15 -10.80 -7.26 -1.19
C HIS A 15 -11.36 -6.24 -0.22
N LYS A 16 -11.98 -6.73 0.86
CA LYS A 16 -12.68 -5.92 1.85
C LYS A 16 -12.18 -6.25 3.26
N LEU A 17 -11.59 -5.26 3.92
CA LEU A 17 -11.15 -5.36 5.31
C LEU A 17 -11.89 -4.41 6.25
N ILE A 18 -12.47 -3.32 5.74
CA ILE A 18 -13.10 -2.27 6.54
C ILE A 18 -14.63 -2.41 6.49
N TYR A 19 -15.25 -2.64 7.64
CA TYR A 19 -16.69 -2.92 7.75
C TYR A 19 -17.39 -1.93 8.67
N LYS A 20 -18.64 -1.59 8.38
CA LYS A 20 -19.44 -0.73 9.27
C LYS A 20 -19.84 -1.46 10.55
N GLU A 21 -20.12 -2.76 10.43
CA GLU A 21 -20.48 -3.67 11.51
C GLU A 21 -19.92 -5.06 11.20
N LEU A 22 -19.82 -5.92 12.22
CA LEU A 22 -19.38 -7.31 12.02
C LEU A 22 -20.38 -8.08 11.13
N PRO A 23 -19.92 -8.75 10.05
CA PRO A 23 -20.77 -9.60 9.25
C PRO A 23 -21.41 -10.71 10.08
N LYS A 24 -22.71 -10.95 9.87
CA LYS A 24 -23.51 -11.93 10.62
C LYS A 24 -23.37 -13.37 10.11
N SER A 25 -22.87 -13.53 8.88
CA SER A 25 -22.76 -14.82 8.18
C SER A 25 -21.74 -14.73 7.06
N GLY A 26 -21.16 -15.88 6.70
CA GLY A 26 -20.14 -15.98 5.64
C GLY A 26 -18.75 -15.60 6.12
N GLU A 27 -17.75 -15.86 5.26
CA GLU A 27 -16.38 -15.42 5.50
C GLU A 27 -16.22 -13.93 5.19
N TYR A 28 -15.36 -13.25 5.94
CA TYR A 28 -15.09 -11.84 5.76
C TYR A 28 -13.67 -11.46 6.16
N GLY A 29 -13.19 -10.33 5.64
CA GLY A 29 -11.86 -9.82 5.93
C GLY A 29 -10.78 -10.88 5.70
N LEU A 30 -9.85 -10.98 6.64
CA LEU A 30 -8.77 -11.97 6.64
C LEU A 30 -9.01 -12.95 7.79
N ASP A 31 -9.31 -14.21 7.49
CA ASP A 31 -9.64 -15.22 8.50
C ASP A 31 -10.79 -14.82 9.46
N ASN A 32 -11.80 -14.10 8.97
CA ASN A 32 -12.88 -13.52 9.80
C ASN A 32 -12.36 -12.46 10.79
N ILE A 33 -11.28 -11.79 10.43
CA ILE A 33 -10.74 -10.62 11.12
C ILE A 33 -10.90 -9.43 10.17
N CYS A 34 -11.49 -8.35 10.68
CA CYS A 34 -11.66 -7.11 9.94
C CYS A 34 -11.30 -5.91 10.82
N ILE A 35 -11.47 -4.70 10.28
CA ILE A 35 -11.40 -3.46 11.05
C ILE A 35 -12.77 -2.79 10.95
N LEU A 36 -13.37 -2.42 12.07
CA LEU A 36 -14.60 -1.65 12.04
C LEU A 36 -14.31 -0.21 11.59
N LYS A 37 -15.22 0.40 10.84
CA LYS A 37 -15.04 1.74 10.27
C LYS A 37 -14.77 2.78 11.36
N GLU A 38 -15.36 2.62 12.54
CA GLU A 38 -15.10 3.47 13.70
C GLU A 38 -13.66 3.39 14.21
N ASP A 39 -13.00 2.25 14.03
CA ASP A 39 -11.62 1.99 14.43
C ASP A 39 -10.60 2.33 13.33
N PHE A 40 -11.03 2.41 12.07
CA PHE A 40 -10.15 2.71 10.95
C PHE A 40 -9.79 4.20 10.86
N LYS A 41 -8.63 4.57 11.40
CA LYS A 41 -8.20 5.99 11.50
C LYS A 41 -7.60 6.57 10.22
N LEU A 42 -7.39 5.75 9.19
CA LEU A 42 -6.74 6.17 7.94
C LEU A 42 -7.71 6.62 6.84
N ASP A 43 -9.04 6.54 7.02
CA ASP A 43 -10.05 6.80 5.98
C ASP A 43 -9.95 8.19 5.32
N GLY A 44 -9.92 8.25 3.99
CA GLY A 44 -9.81 9.48 3.19
C GLY A 44 -8.37 10.01 3.10
N GLU A 45 -8.25 11.34 2.94
CA GLU A 45 -6.94 11.97 2.80
C GLU A 45 -6.16 11.95 4.13
N ARG A 46 -4.93 11.46 4.10
CA ARG A 46 -4.03 11.43 5.26
C ARG A 46 -2.63 11.89 4.90
N LEU A 47 -2.03 12.65 5.81
CA LEU A 47 -0.63 13.02 5.75
C LEU A 47 0.17 12.07 6.66
N ILE A 48 1.02 11.24 6.06
CA ILE A 48 1.82 10.24 6.75
C ILE A 48 3.28 10.53 6.45
N ASP A 49 4.05 10.94 7.47
CA ASP A 49 5.43 11.40 7.33
C ASP A 49 5.64 12.48 6.26
N GLY A 50 4.66 13.38 6.10
CA GLY A 50 4.71 14.43 5.08
C GLY A 50 4.34 13.98 3.67
N VAL A 51 3.91 12.73 3.47
CA VAL A 51 3.40 12.20 2.19
C VAL A 51 1.87 12.13 2.26
N ARG A 52 1.21 12.70 1.25
CA ARG A 52 -0.26 12.66 1.14
C ARG A 52 -0.71 11.32 0.53
N PHE A 53 -1.55 10.59 1.24
CA PHE A 53 -2.28 9.42 0.74
C PHE A 53 -3.77 9.69 0.72
N ASN A 54 -4.49 8.95 -0.12
CA ASN A 54 -5.94 8.90 -0.08
C ASN A 54 -6.39 7.44 0.08
N PHE A 55 -6.86 7.08 1.27
CA PHE A 55 -7.42 5.77 1.54
C PHE A 55 -8.90 5.78 1.18
N CYS A 56 -9.35 4.78 0.42
CA CYS A 56 -10.73 4.71 -0.04
C CYS A 56 -11.45 3.52 0.61
N VAL A 57 -12.34 3.80 1.58
CA VAL A 57 -13.21 2.76 2.16
C VAL A 57 -14.46 2.61 1.30
N GLY A 58 -14.46 1.60 0.41
CA GLY A 58 -15.60 1.28 -0.43
C GLY A 58 -16.63 0.35 0.25
N GLU A 59 -17.83 0.29 -0.31
CA GLU A 59 -18.88 -0.59 0.20
C GLU A 59 -18.54 -2.07 -0.02
N GLN A 60 -18.03 -2.43 -1.20
CA GLN A 60 -17.69 -3.82 -1.55
C GLN A 60 -16.22 -4.16 -1.37
N THR A 61 -15.31 -3.23 -1.68
CA THR A 61 -13.86 -3.43 -1.58
C THR A 61 -13.20 -2.14 -1.12
N ASP A 62 -12.07 -2.27 -0.41
CA ASP A 62 -11.33 -1.15 0.18
C ASP A 62 -9.80 -1.33 0.11
N ASN A 63 -9.34 -2.48 -0.39
CA ASN A 63 -7.94 -2.73 -0.68
C ASN A 63 -7.77 -3.70 -1.84
N MET A 64 -6.55 -3.74 -2.34
CA MET A 64 -6.09 -4.66 -3.38
C MET A 64 -5.25 -5.76 -2.75
N ILE A 65 -5.71 -7.01 -2.84
CA ILE A 65 -4.85 -8.18 -2.81
C ILE A 65 -4.06 -8.18 -4.11
N CYS A 66 -2.74 -8.13 -4.03
CA CYS A 66 -1.84 -8.17 -5.17
C CYS A 66 -1.98 -9.49 -5.94
N SER A 67 -2.36 -9.39 -7.21
CA SER A 67 -2.57 -10.51 -8.15
C SER A 67 -2.15 -10.12 -9.58
N GLY A 68 -1.08 -9.34 -9.72
CA GLY A 68 -0.56 -8.90 -11.03
C GLY A 68 -1.33 -7.77 -11.70
N GLN A 69 -2.14 -7.00 -10.98
CA GLN A 69 -2.91 -5.89 -11.55
C GLN A 69 -2.01 -4.75 -12.04
N SER A 70 -2.47 -4.01 -13.05
CA SER A 70 -1.78 -2.82 -13.55
C SER A 70 -2.51 -1.52 -13.19
N LEU A 71 -1.77 -0.52 -12.73
CA LEU A 71 -2.23 0.84 -12.44
C LEU A 71 -1.64 1.83 -13.43
N ALA A 72 -2.49 2.47 -14.23
CA ALA A 72 -2.08 3.57 -15.09
C ALA A 72 -1.66 4.79 -14.25
N VAL A 73 -0.49 5.35 -14.54
CA VAL A 73 0.06 6.53 -13.86
C VAL A 73 0.11 7.73 -14.80
N ASN A 74 0.69 7.54 -15.99
CA ASN A 74 0.84 8.55 -17.04
C ASN A 74 1.48 9.87 -16.58
N GLU A 75 2.41 9.80 -15.62
CA GLU A 75 3.09 10.97 -15.05
C GLU A 75 4.56 10.66 -14.74
N ALA A 76 5.40 11.69 -14.77
CA ALA A 76 6.76 11.60 -14.24
C ALA A 76 6.69 11.55 -12.72
N ALA A 77 7.60 10.80 -12.10
CA ALA A 77 7.73 10.72 -10.65
C ALA A 77 9.20 10.54 -10.27
N ASP A 78 9.59 11.14 -9.14
CA ASP A 78 10.88 10.89 -8.51
C ASP A 78 10.79 9.72 -7.53
N LYS A 79 9.62 9.52 -6.92
CA LYS A 79 9.37 8.46 -5.94
C LYS A 79 7.96 7.92 -6.03
N LEU A 80 7.84 6.63 -5.71
CA LEU A 80 6.59 5.93 -5.47
C LEU A 80 6.44 5.65 -3.98
N TYR A 81 5.21 5.73 -3.51
CA TYR A 81 4.83 5.50 -2.14
C TYR A 81 3.67 4.54 -2.09
N PHE A 82 3.79 3.49 -1.29
CA PHE A 82 2.75 2.48 -1.10
C PHE A 82 2.37 2.43 0.37
N ALA A 83 1.07 2.36 0.66
CA ALA A 83 0.54 2.13 2.00
C ALA A 83 -0.25 0.82 2.02
N GLY A 84 0.11 -0.05 2.94
CA GLY A 84 -0.45 -1.40 3.01
C GLY A 84 0.18 -2.24 4.10
N PHE A 85 -0.02 -3.55 4.03
CA PHE A 85 0.64 -4.51 4.90
C PHE A 85 0.79 -5.86 4.19
N ALA A 86 1.62 -6.72 4.76
CA ALA A 86 1.63 -8.14 4.44
C ALA A 86 0.83 -8.93 5.48
N TYR A 87 0.37 -10.11 5.09
CA TYR A 87 -0.42 -11.02 5.91
C TYR A 87 0.23 -12.41 5.86
N TRP A 88 0.30 -13.15 6.97
CA TRP A 88 1.09 -14.40 7.08
C TRP A 88 2.63 -14.21 6.97
N GLY A 89 3.13 -13.04 7.35
CA GLY A 89 4.56 -12.75 7.48
C GLY A 89 5.02 -11.54 6.66
N ASP A 90 6.19 -11.00 7.01
CA ASP A 90 6.83 -9.94 6.24
C ASP A 90 7.07 -10.38 4.79
N SER A 91 6.77 -9.50 3.84
CA SER A 91 6.92 -9.78 2.42
C SER A 91 7.78 -8.74 1.73
N CYS A 92 8.61 -9.21 0.80
CA CYS A 92 9.39 -8.38 -0.11
C CYS A 92 9.23 -8.93 -1.51
N GLU A 93 8.57 -8.16 -2.36
CA GLU A 93 8.16 -8.60 -3.70
C GLU A 93 8.67 -7.67 -4.77
N LYS A 94 8.61 -8.15 -6.02
CA LYS A 94 8.93 -7.34 -7.19
C LYS A 94 7.67 -6.81 -7.84
N PHE A 95 7.71 -5.54 -8.22
CA PHE A 95 6.73 -4.91 -9.08
C PHE A 95 7.43 -4.32 -10.31
N GLU A 96 6.70 -4.15 -11.40
CA GLU A 96 7.25 -3.61 -12.64
C GLU A 96 6.77 -2.17 -12.85
N ILE A 97 7.68 -1.29 -13.25
CA ILE A 97 7.37 0.04 -13.74
C ILE A 97 7.57 0.04 -15.25
N VAL A 98 6.52 0.30 -16.01
CA VAL A 98 6.62 0.46 -17.46
C VAL A 98 6.62 1.94 -17.79
N TYR A 99 7.62 2.38 -18.53
CA TYR A 99 7.76 3.77 -18.95
C TYR A 99 7.06 4.03 -20.29
N GLU A 100 6.79 5.30 -20.57
CA GLU A 100 6.14 5.73 -21.82
C GLU A 100 6.95 5.32 -23.08
N ASP A 101 8.27 5.23 -22.96
CA ASP A 101 9.18 4.78 -24.03
C ASP A 101 9.26 3.25 -24.19
N GLY A 102 8.52 2.51 -23.37
CA GLY A 102 8.48 1.04 -23.40
C GLY A 102 9.62 0.37 -22.62
N GLU A 103 10.55 1.11 -22.03
CA GLU A 103 11.50 0.53 -21.07
C GLU A 103 10.75 0.05 -19.82
N THR A 104 11.23 -1.01 -19.21
CA THR A 104 10.69 -1.58 -17.98
C THR A 104 11.74 -1.57 -16.87
N GLU A 105 11.35 -1.23 -15.64
CA GLU A 105 12.17 -1.34 -14.45
C GLU A 105 11.54 -2.36 -13.48
N ASN A 106 12.34 -3.33 -13.02
CA ASN A 106 11.96 -4.22 -11.94
C ASN A 106 12.33 -3.56 -10.61
N ALA A 107 11.32 -3.16 -9.85
CA ALA A 107 11.45 -2.52 -8.56
C ALA A 107 11.03 -3.48 -7.44
N GLU A 108 11.41 -3.19 -6.21
CA GLU A 108 11.05 -4.00 -5.04
C GLU A 108 10.12 -3.20 -4.11
N ILE A 109 9.16 -3.89 -3.51
CA ILE A 109 8.28 -3.37 -2.46
C ILE A 109 8.36 -4.29 -1.24
N ALA A 110 8.62 -3.70 -0.07
CA ALA A 110 8.59 -4.41 1.19
C ALA A 110 7.43 -3.93 2.07
N LEU A 111 6.64 -4.87 2.59
CA LEU A 111 5.59 -4.61 3.57
C LEU A 111 5.72 -5.62 4.71
N LEU A 112 5.66 -5.12 5.94
CA LEU A 112 5.73 -5.98 7.12
C LEU A 112 4.38 -6.62 7.40
N ASP A 113 4.43 -7.70 8.16
CA ASP A 113 3.23 -8.34 8.66
C ASP A 113 2.40 -7.34 9.48
N TRP A 114 1.09 -7.39 9.25
CA TRP A 114 0.12 -6.53 9.90
C TRP A 114 0.08 -6.68 11.43
N SER A 115 0.70 -7.72 12.02
CA SER A 115 0.69 -7.96 13.47
C SER A 115 1.78 -7.21 14.23
N HIS A 116 2.67 -6.49 13.55
CA HIS A 116 3.72 -5.72 14.23
C HIS A 116 4.12 -4.44 13.50
N GLY A 117 4.59 -3.46 14.27
CA GLY A 117 5.17 -2.23 13.74
C GLY A 117 6.56 -2.44 13.15
N MET A 118 7.03 -1.43 12.40
CA MET A 118 8.43 -1.36 11.97
C MET A 118 9.35 -1.20 13.18
N GLN A 119 10.38 -2.06 13.25
CA GLN A 119 11.46 -1.99 14.23
C GLN A 119 12.80 -1.99 13.50
N GLU A 120 13.71 -1.08 13.83
CA GLU A 120 15.02 -1.06 13.19
C GLU A 120 15.84 -2.31 13.55
N GLY A 121 16.50 -2.89 12.55
CA GLY A 121 17.33 -4.08 12.76
C GLY A 121 18.02 -4.58 11.49
N ILE A 122 18.92 -5.56 11.64
CA ILE A 122 19.69 -6.12 10.52
C ILE A 122 18.75 -6.72 9.46
N ARG A 123 17.73 -7.48 9.89
CA ARG A 123 16.70 -8.02 8.99
C ARG A 123 16.01 -6.92 8.19
N MET A 124 15.63 -5.82 8.83
CA MET A 124 15.00 -4.69 8.15
C MET A 124 15.88 -4.05 7.09
N ARG A 125 17.20 -3.96 7.32
CA ARG A 125 18.13 -3.44 6.31
C ARG A 125 18.18 -4.31 5.04
N PHE A 126 17.90 -5.61 5.15
CA PHE A 126 17.76 -6.48 3.99
C PHE A 126 16.44 -6.26 3.25
N PHE A 127 15.35 -5.98 3.96
CA PHE A 127 14.04 -5.70 3.36
C PHE A 127 13.94 -4.30 2.72
N THR A 128 14.72 -3.32 3.18
CA THR A 128 14.65 -1.93 2.69
C THR A 128 15.86 -1.52 1.85
N ARG A 129 16.51 -2.46 1.14
CA ARG A 129 17.72 -2.12 0.33
C ARG A 129 17.41 -1.14 -0.80
N SER A 130 16.19 -1.22 -1.32
CA SER A 130 15.66 -0.51 -2.47
C SER A 130 14.79 0.70 -2.09
N GLY A 131 14.62 0.97 -0.79
CA GLY A 131 13.63 1.94 -0.34
C GLY A 131 13.68 2.27 1.14
N SER A 132 12.62 2.91 1.65
CA SER A 132 12.44 3.13 3.10
C SER A 132 11.06 2.66 3.54
N LEU A 133 10.98 2.07 4.73
CA LEU A 133 9.75 1.51 5.29
C LEU A 133 9.49 2.12 6.66
N LYS A 134 8.25 2.51 6.94
CA LYS A 134 7.82 3.04 8.24
C LYS A 134 6.41 2.56 8.58
N THR A 135 6.07 2.47 9.86
CA THR A 135 4.68 2.30 10.30
C THR A 135 3.89 3.55 9.89
N ALA A 136 2.84 3.36 9.10
CA ALA A 136 1.96 4.40 8.57
C ALA A 136 0.77 4.69 9.49
N GLY A 137 0.30 3.69 10.22
CA GLY A 137 -0.84 3.81 11.12
C GLY A 137 -1.11 2.51 11.87
N ILE A 138 -1.91 2.61 12.92
CA ILE A 138 -2.29 1.48 13.78
C ILE A 138 -3.79 1.55 14.01
N CYS A 139 -4.47 0.43 13.81
CA CYS A 139 -5.90 0.27 14.11
C CYS A 139 -6.10 -0.94 15.03
N ILE A 140 -7.26 -1.06 15.66
CA ILE A 140 -7.66 -2.30 16.33
C ILE A 140 -8.54 -3.12 15.37
N SER A 141 -8.32 -4.44 15.33
CA SER A 141 -9.16 -5.36 14.57
C SER A 141 -10.41 -5.79 15.35
N SER A 142 -11.34 -6.41 14.66
CA SER A 142 -12.58 -6.99 15.17
C SER A 142 -12.83 -8.34 14.51
N GLY A 143 -13.71 -9.15 15.10
CA GLY A 143 -14.09 -10.47 14.59
C GLY A 143 -13.43 -11.59 15.38
N ARG A 144 -12.90 -12.61 14.69
CA ARG A 144 -12.33 -13.82 15.30
C ARG A 144 -11.16 -13.56 16.25
N LEU A 145 -10.34 -12.57 15.96
CA LEU A 145 -9.20 -12.16 16.79
C LEU A 145 -9.14 -10.63 16.86
N ILE A 146 -9.01 -10.11 18.07
CA ILE A 146 -8.84 -8.67 18.33
C ILE A 146 -7.36 -8.43 18.67
N HIS A 147 -6.68 -7.66 17.83
CA HIS A 147 -5.29 -7.28 17.99
C HIS A 147 -5.01 -5.95 17.25
N LEU A 148 -3.84 -5.36 17.50
CA LEU A 148 -3.40 -4.18 16.75
C LEU A 148 -3.00 -4.58 15.33
N VAL A 149 -3.55 -3.87 14.36
CA VAL A 149 -3.23 -3.98 12.94
C VAL A 149 -2.36 -2.80 12.54
N TYR A 150 -1.16 -3.09 12.07
CA TYR A 150 -0.16 -2.13 11.65
C TYR A 150 -0.19 -1.97 10.13
N PHE A 151 -0.39 -0.74 9.69
CA PHE A 151 -0.20 -0.36 8.30
C PHE A 151 1.20 0.20 8.14
N HIS A 152 1.81 -0.05 6.99
CA HIS A 152 3.16 0.34 6.67
C HIS A 152 3.20 1.16 5.39
N ARG A 153 4.14 2.10 5.34
CA ARG A 153 4.44 2.92 4.17
C ARG A 153 5.81 2.51 3.63
N PHE A 154 5.85 2.08 2.38
CA PHE A 154 7.08 1.86 1.64
C PHE A 154 7.32 3.01 0.65
N GLU A 155 8.56 3.47 0.55
CA GLU A 155 9.05 4.46 -0.42
C GLU A 155 10.04 3.79 -1.36
N TYR A 156 9.84 3.98 -2.66
CA TYR A 156 10.76 3.57 -3.71
C TYR A 156 11.22 4.78 -4.53
N ILE A 157 12.50 4.83 -4.90
CA ILE A 157 13.07 5.91 -5.74
C ILE A 157 13.05 5.46 -7.20
N VAL A 158 12.35 6.21 -8.04
CA VAL A 158 12.19 5.89 -9.46
C VAL A 158 13.40 6.38 -10.26
N LYS A 159 13.72 5.70 -11.37
CA LYS A 159 14.65 6.23 -12.37
C LYS A 159 14.22 7.61 -12.87
N LYS A 160 15.08 8.60 -12.60
CA LYS A 160 14.84 10.01 -12.91
C LYS A 160 14.63 10.28 -14.40
N GLY A 161 13.83 11.29 -14.69
CA GLY A 161 13.65 11.85 -16.04
C GLY A 161 12.75 11.02 -16.95
N LYS A 162 12.08 9.99 -16.43
CA LYS A 162 11.14 9.17 -17.18
C LYS A 162 9.70 9.34 -16.70
N LYS A 163 8.78 9.30 -17.66
CA LYS A 163 7.34 9.28 -17.41
C LYS A 163 6.88 7.84 -17.26
N ILE A 164 6.26 7.54 -16.12
CA ILE A 164 5.68 6.23 -15.84
C ILE A 164 4.39 6.11 -16.63
N ARG A 165 4.26 5.06 -17.44
CA ARG A 165 3.00 4.69 -18.09
C ARG A 165 2.11 3.96 -17.10
N GLU A 166 2.61 2.88 -16.53
CA GLU A 166 1.88 2.03 -15.60
C GLU A 166 2.80 1.35 -14.58
N ILE A 167 2.20 0.91 -13.47
CA ILE A 167 2.83 0.09 -12.43
C ILE A 167 2.11 -1.26 -12.44
N ILE A 168 2.84 -2.35 -12.60
CA ILE A 168 2.32 -3.71 -12.50
C ILE A 168 2.67 -4.24 -11.12
N PHE A 169 1.66 -4.47 -10.29
CA PHE A 169 1.82 -4.94 -8.93
C PHE A 169 2.28 -6.41 -8.88
N PRO A 170 2.86 -6.85 -7.74
CA PRO A 170 3.23 -8.25 -7.56
C PRO A 170 2.03 -9.21 -7.71
N ASP A 171 2.32 -10.48 -7.96
CA ASP A 171 1.37 -11.58 -7.81
C ASP A 171 1.63 -12.29 -6.47
N ASN A 172 1.12 -11.70 -5.39
CA ASN A 172 1.25 -12.24 -4.05
C ASN A 172 -0.02 -11.97 -3.24
N MET A 173 -0.81 -13.01 -3.02
CA MET A 173 -2.09 -12.92 -2.34
C MET A 173 -2.02 -12.49 -0.86
N PHE A 174 -0.81 -12.49 -0.29
CA PHE A 174 -0.54 -12.06 1.08
C PHE A 174 -0.23 -10.57 1.19
N MET A 175 -0.08 -9.86 0.08
CA MET A 175 0.24 -8.44 0.06
C MET A 175 -1.02 -7.61 -0.23
N HIS A 176 -1.33 -6.71 0.69
CA HIS A 176 -2.50 -5.84 0.61
C HIS A 176 -2.09 -4.38 0.46
N ILE A 177 -2.52 -3.72 -0.62
CA ILE A 177 -2.29 -2.29 -0.86
C ILE A 177 -3.59 -1.51 -0.73
N PHE A 178 -3.55 -0.45 0.07
CA PHE A 178 -4.71 0.42 0.36
C PHE A 178 -4.60 1.77 -0.34
N ALA A 179 -3.39 2.27 -0.56
CA ALA A 179 -3.18 3.55 -1.23
C ALA A 179 -1.79 3.61 -1.86
N THR A 180 -1.69 4.33 -2.98
CA THR A 180 -0.43 4.62 -3.68
C THR A 180 -0.35 6.10 -3.99
N THR A 181 0.84 6.68 -3.88
CA THR A 181 1.12 8.09 -4.13
C THR A 181 2.41 8.24 -4.93
N ILE A 182 2.47 9.24 -5.81
CA ILE A 182 3.70 9.66 -6.47
C ILE A 182 4.20 10.99 -5.90
N GLU A 183 5.52 11.15 -5.82
CA GLU A 183 6.17 12.45 -5.57
C GLU A 183 6.84 12.95 -6.83
N THR A 184 6.60 14.21 -7.16
CA THR A 184 7.29 14.95 -8.22
C THR A 184 8.00 16.15 -7.60
N ASN A 185 9.26 16.37 -7.95
CA ASN A 185 9.88 17.68 -7.78
C ASN A 185 9.13 18.66 -8.68
N GLY A 186 8.50 19.67 -8.09
CA GLY A 186 7.97 20.78 -8.87
C GLY A 186 9.12 21.51 -9.53
N GLU A 187 9.02 21.68 -10.86
CA GLU A 187 9.82 22.65 -11.60
C GLU A 187 9.50 24.03 -11.00
N ASP A 188 10.53 24.73 -10.52
CA ASP A 188 10.43 26.14 -10.16
C ASP A 188 10.49 27.00 -11.44
#